data_AF-A0A2M8S6D6-F1
#
_entry.id   AF-A0A2M8S6D6-F1
#
_cell.length_a   1.000
_cell.length_b   1.000
_cell.length_c   1.000
_cell.angle_alpha   90.00
_cell.angle_beta   90.00
_cell.angle_gamma   90.00
#
_symmetry.space_group_name_H-M   'P 1'
#
loop_
_entity.id
_entity.type
_entity.pdbx_description
1 polymer ?
#
loop_
_entity_poly.entity_id
_entity_poly.type
_entity_poly.pdbx_seq_one_letter_code
_entity_poly.pdbx_strand_id
1 'polypeptide(L)' 'ELCNDCGTCIERCQVHAISAGDGFSVVDKARCIGCGLCVSGCPNDVARLERKPEAEIIQPPANFRAWEQARLESRGMAE' A
#
# COMPACT_ATOMS: atom_id res chain seq x y z
N GLU A 1 4.89 -10.27 17.70
CA GLU A 1 6.10 -9.54 18.12
C GLU A 1 7.37 -10.38 17.87
N LEU A 2 7.65 -10.71 16.60
CA LEU A 2 8.85 -11.48 16.21
C LEU A 2 9.66 -10.73 15.12
N CYS A 3 9.32 -9.47 14.87
CA CYS A 3 10.13 -8.62 14.01
C CYS A 3 11.42 -8.28 14.78
N ASN A 4 12.57 -8.39 14.10
CA ASN A 4 13.89 -8.08 14.64
C ASN A 4 14.56 -6.93 13.88
N ASP A 5 13.75 -6.14 13.17
CA ASP A 5 14.17 -5.03 12.33
C ASP A 5 15.33 -5.33 11.34
N CYS A 6 15.35 -6.54 10.77
CA CYS A 6 16.39 -6.96 9.82
C CYS A 6 16.39 -6.20 8.47
N GLY A 7 15.40 -5.35 8.20
CA GLY A 7 15.37 -4.50 7.01
C GLY A 7 15.00 -5.18 5.68
N THR A 8 14.91 -6.50 5.60
CA THR A 8 14.59 -7.21 4.32
C THR A 8 13.30 -6.73 3.66
N CYS A 9 12.28 -6.40 4.45
CA CYS A 9 11.02 -5.88 3.91
C CYS A 9 11.15 -4.46 3.33
N ILE A 10 12.06 -3.65 3.87
CA ILE A 10 12.36 -2.29 3.40
C ILE A 10 13.01 -2.35 2.02
N GLU A 11 14.05 -3.18 1.86
CA GLU A 11 14.76 -3.36 0.58
C GLU A 11 13.85 -3.87 -0.54
N ARG A 12 12.91 -4.76 -0.21
CA ARG A 12 11.99 -5.36 -1.18
C ARG A 12 10.84 -4.44 -1.57
N CYS A 13 10.57 -3.38 -0.81
CA CYS A 13 9.43 -2.50 -1.05
C CYS A 13 9.67 -1.54 -2.22
N GLN A 14 9.18 -1.89 -3.41
CA GLN A 14 9.37 -1.13 -4.65
C GLN A 14 8.67 0.25 -4.67
N VAL A 15 7.75 0.49 -3.74
CA VAL A 15 7.02 1.76 -3.59
C VAL A 15 7.48 2.59 -2.39
N HIS A 16 8.52 2.11 -1.68
CA HIS A 16 9.09 2.73 -0.48
C HIS A 16 8.03 3.07 0.59
N ALA A 17 7.14 2.11 0.84
CA ALA A 17 6.07 2.22 1.84
C ALA A 17 6.46 1.62 3.20
N ILE A 18 7.70 1.16 3.39
CA ILE A 18 8.16 0.54 4.63
C ILE A 18 9.43 1.25 5.11
N SER A 19 9.49 1.59 6.39
CA SER A 19 10.65 2.23 7.03
C SER A 19 11.01 1.53 8.34
N ALA A 20 12.24 1.75 8.82
CA ALA A 20 12.64 1.31 10.15
C ALA A 20 11.85 2.08 11.22
N GLY A 21 11.57 1.42 12.35
CA GLY A 21 10.89 1.97 13.51
C GLY A 21 11.66 1.69 14.80
N ASP A 22 10.96 1.64 15.94
CA ASP A 22 11.58 1.33 17.23
C ASP A 22 11.59 -0.18 17.49
N GLY A 23 12.58 -0.87 16.91
CA GLY A 23 12.73 -2.33 17.03
C GLY A 23 11.85 -3.17 16.09
N PHE A 24 11.04 -2.53 15.24
CA PHE A 24 10.25 -3.18 14.19
C PHE A 24 10.03 -2.25 13.00
N SER A 25 9.87 -2.83 11.82
CA SER A 25 9.59 -2.05 10.60
C SER A 25 8.13 -1.58 10.56
N VAL A 26 7.91 -0.36 10.06
CA VAL A 26 6.60 0.32 10.01
C VAL A 26 6.15 0.47 8.56
N VAL A 27 4.86 0.25 8.29
CA VAL A 27 4.26 0.36 6.94
C VAL A 27 3.41 1.62 6.83
N ASP A 28 3.72 2.48 5.85
CA ASP A 28 2.85 3.55 5.39
C ASP A 28 1.72 2.96 4.53
N LYS A 29 0.53 2.87 5.13
CA LYS A 29 -0.67 2.31 4.48
C LYS A 29 -1.18 3.15 3.33
N ALA A 30 -0.86 4.45 3.27
CA ALA A 30 -1.29 5.31 2.16
C ALA A 30 -0.48 5.06 0.88
N ARG A 31 0.78 4.61 1.04
CA ARG A 31 1.68 4.26 -0.08
C ARG A 31 1.68 2.77 -0.43
N CYS A 32 1.32 1.92 0.53
CA CYS A 32 1.30 0.48 0.34
C CYS A 32 0.27 0.06 -0.72
N ILE A 33 0.72 -0.62 -1.76
CA ILE A 33 -0.14 -1.14 -2.84
C ILE A 33 -0.59 -2.59 -2.62
N GLY A 34 -0.21 -3.22 -1.51
CA GLY A 34 -0.61 -4.58 -1.17
C GLY A 34 0.05 -5.69 -2.01
N CYS A 35 1.25 -5.47 -2.58
CA CYS A 35 1.90 -6.46 -3.47
C CYS A 35 2.40 -7.73 -2.79
N GLY A 36 2.55 -7.74 -1.46
CA GLY A 36 2.94 -8.94 -0.69
C GLY A 36 4.41 -9.33 -0.71
N LEU A 37 5.30 -8.57 -1.35
CA LEU A 37 6.75 -8.88 -1.37
C LEU A 37 7.40 -8.89 0.01
N CYS A 38 6.89 -8.10 0.95
CA CYS A 38 7.33 -8.12 2.35
C CYS A 38 6.90 -9.38 3.09
N VAL A 39 5.75 -9.98 2.72
CA VAL A 39 5.25 -11.23 3.30
C VAL A 39 6.11 -12.39 2.83
N SER A 40 6.27 -12.55 1.51
CA SER A 40 7.06 -13.66 0.95
C SER A 40 8.55 -13.56 1.24
N GLY A 41 9.06 -12.38 1.56
CA GLY A 41 10.47 -12.13 1.83
C GLY A 41 10.86 -12.07 3.31
N CYS A 42 9.90 -12.13 4.24
CA CYS A 42 10.21 -11.98 5.66
C CYS A 42 10.82 -13.28 6.21
N PRO A 43 12.07 -13.30 6.68
CA PRO A 43 12.70 -14.53 7.18
C PRO A 43 12.06 -15.08 8.47
N ASN A 44 11.30 -14.25 9.18
CA ASN A 44 10.62 -14.61 10.43
C ASN A 44 9.12 -14.84 10.24
N ASP A 45 8.61 -14.79 8.99
CA ASP A 45 7.19 -14.99 8.66
C ASP A 45 6.20 -14.11 9.47
N VAL A 46 6.62 -12.89 9.84
CA VAL A 46 5.80 -11.98 10.67
C VAL A 46 4.92 -11.04 9.88
N ALA A 47 5.29 -10.71 8.66
CA ALA A 47 4.53 -9.79 7.83
C ALA A 47 3.24 -10.46 7.33
N ARG A 48 2.13 -9.73 7.34
CA ARG A 48 0.83 -10.21 6.86
C ARG A 48 0.19 -9.19 5.94
N LEU A 49 -0.59 -9.69 4.98
CA LEU A 49 -1.49 -8.87 4.18
C LEU A 49 -2.89 -8.96 4.77
N GLU A 50 -3.47 -7.79 5.03
CA GLU A 50 -4.86 -7.66 5.47
C GLU A 50 -5.63 -6.89 4.42
N ARG A 51 -6.81 -7.39 4.06
CA ARG A 51 -7.70 -6.70 3.13
C ARG A 51 -8.22 -5.44 3.81
N LYS A 52 -8.16 -4.30 3.12
CA LYS A 52 -8.74 -3.06 3.63
C LYS A 52 -10.25 -3.25 3.89
N PRO A 53 -10.83 -2.56 4.88
CA PRO A 53 -12.28 -2.52 5.05
C PRO A 53 -12.95 -2.09 3.75
N GLU A 54 -14.14 -2.65 3.46
CA GLU A 54 -14.89 -2.35 2.22
C GLU A 54 -15.05 -0.84 2.00
N ALA A 55 -15.30 -0.09 3.07
CA ALA A 55 -15.47 1.37 3.05
C ALA A 55 -14.21 2.16 2.63
N GLU A 56 -13.02 1.56 2.71
CA GLU A 56 -11.75 2.20 2.33
C GLU A 56 -11.23 1.75 0.95
N ILE A 57 -11.93 0.83 0.28
CA ILE A 57 -11.55 0.34 -1.04
C ILE A 57 -12.10 1.31 -2.09
N ILE A 58 -11.20 2.03 -2.75
CA ILE A 58 -11.56 2.90 -3.86
C ILE A 58 -11.90 2.02 -5.07
N GLN A 59 -13.13 2.11 -5.53
CA GLN A 59 -13.58 1.39 -6.72
C GLN A 59 -13.12 2.13 -7.99
N PRO A 60 -12.49 1.44 -8.95
CA PRO A 60 -12.20 2.02 -10.25
C PRO A 60 -13.48 2.53 -10.93
N PRO A 61 -13.43 3.61 -11.71
CA PRO A 61 -14.58 4.07 -12.49
C PRO A 61 -15.10 2.96 -13.41
N ALA A 62 -16.42 2.85 -13.54
CA ALA A 62 -17.07 1.75 -14.26
C ALA A 62 -16.72 1.70 -15.76
N ASN A 63 -16.29 2.81 -16.35
CA ASN A 63 -15.93 2.94 -17.76
C ASN A 63 -15.12 4.21 -18.02
N PHE A 64 -14.65 4.37 -19.25
CA PHE A 64 -13.85 5.51 -19.68
C PHE A 64 -14.54 6.86 -19.45
N ARG A 65 -15.85 6.96 -19.72
CA ARG A 65 -16.61 8.20 -19.52
C ARG A 65 -16.63 8.63 -18.05
N ALA A 66 -16.87 7.68 -17.15
CA ALA A 66 -16.84 7.92 -15.71
C ALA A 66 -15.44 8.31 -15.22
N TRP A 67 -14.39 7.68 -15.76
CA TRP A 67 -13.00 8.04 -15.45
C TRP A 67 -12.66 9.45 -15.93
N GLU A 68 -13.04 9.80 -17.16
CA GLU A 68 -12.76 11.11 -17.74
C GLU A 68 -13.42 12.23 -16.93
N GLN A 69 -14.69 12.06 -16.55
CA GLN A 69 -15.40 13.00 -15.69
C GLN A 69 -14.67 13.19 -14.34
N ALA A 70 -14.37 12.10 -13.63
CA ALA A 70 -13.65 12.17 -12.35
C ALA A 70 -12.25 12.81 -12.49
N ARG A 71 -11.57 12.57 -13.61
CA ARG A 71 -10.27 13.18 -13.92
C ARG A 71 -10.39 14.69 -14.17
N LEU A 72 -11.42 15.15 -14.87
CA LEU A 72 -11.66 16.58 -15.10
C LEU A 72 -12.03 17.31 -13.80
N GLU A 73 -12.92 16.71 -13.00
CA GLU A 73 -13.30 17.23 -11.68
C GLU A 73 -12.09 17.37 -10.75
N SER A 74 -11.25 16.33 -10.63
CA SER A 74 -10.02 16.37 -9.81
C SER A 74 -8.98 17.39 -10.27
N ARG A 75 -9.09 17.89 -11.51
CA ARG A 75 -8.23 18.93 -12.08
C ARG A 75 -8.87 20.32 -12.07
N GLY A 76 -10.11 20.47 -11.58
CA GLY A 76 -10.84 21.73 -11.65
C GLY A 76 -11.18 22.16 -13.08
N MET A 77 -11.30 21.19 -13.99
CA MET A 77 -11.60 21.38 -15.42
C MET A 77 -13.00 20.85 -15.79
N ALA A 78 -13.84 20.59 -14.79
CA ALA A 78 -15.24 20.26 -15.02
C ALA A 78 -16.01 21.55 -15.37
N GLU A 79 -16.81 21.49 -16.43
CA GLU A 79 -17.69 22.59 -16.88
C GLU A 79 -18.87 22.82 -15.91
#